data_AF-A0A512HB39-F1
#
_entry.id   AF-A0A512HB39-F1
#
_cell.length_a   1.000
_cell.length_b   1.000
_cell.length_c   1.000
_cell.angle_alpha   90.00
_cell.angle_beta   90.00
_cell.angle_gamma   90.00
#
_symmetry.space_group_name_H-M   'P 1'
#
loop_
_entity.id
_entity.type
_entity.pdbx_description
1 polymer ?
#
loop_
_entity_poly.entity_id
_entity_poly.type
_entity_poly.pdbx_seq_one_letter_code
_entity_poly.pdbx_strand_id
1 'polypeptide(L)'
;MSMTETGRGSGTAPLPVAVCVRLTEAPDDRGRVALADVRLPGLGIEVRDISISMAGGRAYADLPKKRGPDGRRRAVLTLPPDLTEAVKLAALRCWARSGEAGR
;
A
#
# COMPACT_ATOMS: atom_id res chain seq x y z
N MET A 1 8.62 -2.43 47.53
CA MET A 1 8.72 -1.50 46.38
C MET A 1 8.33 -2.29 45.14
N SER A 2 7.06 -2.22 44.73
CA SER A 2 6.54 -2.99 43.60
C SER A 2 6.62 -2.11 42.35
N MET A 3 7.52 -2.44 41.42
CA MET A 3 7.55 -1.85 40.10
C MET A 3 6.47 -2.55 39.27
N THR A 4 5.33 -1.90 39.07
CA THR A 4 4.36 -2.38 38.08
C THR A 4 4.79 -1.87 36.72
N GLU A 5 5.39 -2.77 35.95
CA GLU A 5 5.70 -2.60 34.54
C GLU A 5 4.37 -2.45 33.77
N THR A 6 3.97 -1.22 33.47
CA THR A 6 2.92 -0.97 32.48
C THR A 6 3.55 -1.15 31.11
N GLY A 7 3.72 -2.42 30.72
CA GLY A 7 3.98 -2.82 29.34
C GLY A 7 2.79 -2.36 28.50
N ARG A 8 2.84 -1.12 28.02
CA ARG A 8 1.93 -0.58 27.01
C ARG A 8 2.33 -1.21 25.68
N GLY A 9 2.07 -2.51 25.56
CA GLY A 9 2.04 -3.18 24.28
C GLY A 9 1.03 -2.44 23.43
N SER A 10 1.52 -1.59 22.52
CA SER A 10 0.74 -1.12 21.39
C SER A 10 0.41 -2.36 20.58
N GLY A 11 -0.67 -3.05 20.97
CA GLY A 11 -1.26 -4.15 20.24
C GLY A 11 -1.79 -3.60 18.93
N THR A 12 -0.88 -3.38 17.99
CA THR A 12 -1.25 -3.30 16.59
C THR A 12 -1.73 -4.70 16.29
N ALA A 13 -3.06 -4.90 16.20
CA ALA A 13 -3.60 -6.15 15.71
C ALA A 13 -2.79 -6.52 14.45
N PRO A 14 -2.30 -7.76 14.32
CA PRO A 14 -1.46 -8.14 13.20
C PRO A 14 -2.23 -7.79 11.94
N LEU A 15 -1.76 -6.78 11.20
CA LEU A 15 -2.39 -6.40 9.94
C LEU A 15 -2.45 -7.67 9.09
N PRO A 16 -3.59 -7.97 8.45
CA PRO A 16 -3.71 -9.12 7.57
C PRO A 16 -2.50 -9.13 6.63
N VAL A 17 -1.80 -10.27 6.60
CA VAL A 17 -0.55 -10.41 5.86
C VAL A 17 -0.81 -10.02 4.41
N ALA A 18 -0.24 -8.88 3.99
CA ALA A 18 -0.32 -8.35 2.64
C ALA A 18 1.07 -8.42 2.02
N VAL A 19 1.18 -9.11 0.89
CA VAL A 19 2.47 -9.46 0.27
C VAL A 19 2.54 -8.82 -1.10
N CYS A 20 3.54 -7.96 -1.32
CA CYS A 20 3.86 -7.48 -2.66
C CYS A 20 4.40 -8.64 -3.50
N VAL A 21 3.77 -8.91 -4.63
CA VAL A 21 4.15 -9.99 -5.56
C VAL A 21 4.76 -9.47 -6.85
N ARG A 22 4.49 -8.20 -7.21
CA ARG A 22 5.09 -7.53 -8.35
C ARG A 22 5.33 -6.06 -8.02
N LEU A 23 6.46 -5.54 -8.49
CA LEU A 23 6.72 -4.12 -8.58
C LEU A 23 7.22 -3.81 -9.99
N THR A 24 6.74 -2.73 -10.59
CA THR A 24 7.15 -2.29 -11.93
C THR A 24 7.33 -0.79 -11.92
N GLU A 25 8.50 -0.31 -12.34
CA GLU A 25 8.73 1.12 -12.51
C GLU A 25 7.80 1.67 -13.59
N ALA A 26 7.10 2.75 -13.26
CA ALA A 26 6.09 3.34 -14.12
C ALA A 26 6.05 4.86 -13.93
N PRO A 27 7.17 5.56 -14.16
CA PRO A 27 7.25 7.00 -14.01
C PRO A 27 6.25 7.70 -14.94
N ASP A 28 5.56 8.73 -14.45
CA ASP A 28 4.73 9.61 -15.28
C ASP A 28 4.82 11.09 -14.84
N ASP A 29 4.31 11.99 -15.69
CA ASP A 29 4.30 13.44 -15.43
C ASP A 29 3.44 13.85 -14.22
N ARG A 30 2.72 12.90 -13.60
CA ARG A 30 1.86 13.13 -12.44
C ARG A 30 2.51 12.67 -11.13
N GLY A 31 3.80 12.35 -11.17
CA GLY A 31 4.58 11.95 -10.02
C GLY A 31 4.37 10.48 -9.64
N ARG A 32 3.71 9.67 -10.46
CA ARG A 32 3.77 8.21 -10.27
C ARG A 32 5.19 7.76 -10.53
N VAL A 33 5.68 6.80 -9.73
CA VAL A 33 7.02 6.23 -9.84
C VAL A 33 6.99 4.73 -10.07
N ALA A 34 5.95 4.05 -9.60
CA ALA A 34 5.81 2.60 -9.76
C ALA A 34 4.35 2.13 -9.72
N LEU A 35 4.14 0.91 -10.19
CA LEU A 35 2.94 0.09 -10.00
C LEU A 35 3.31 -1.15 -9.19
N ALA A 36 2.46 -1.53 -8.24
CA ALA A 36 2.64 -2.74 -7.44
C ALA A 36 1.39 -3.63 -7.50
N ASP A 37 1.62 -4.94 -7.46
CA ASP A 37 0.57 -5.93 -7.20
C ASP A 37 0.79 -6.51 -5.80
N VAL A 38 -0.29 -6.56 -5.02
CA VAL A 38 -0.27 -7.03 -3.63
C VAL A 38 -1.32 -8.12 -3.44
N ARG A 39 -0.89 -9.25 -2.89
CA ARG A 39 -1.73 -10.38 -2.53
C ARG A 39 -2.07 -10.36 -1.05
N LEU A 40 -3.33 -10.64 -0.73
CA LEU A 40 -3.86 -10.91 0.59
C LEU A 40 -4.08 -12.43 0.72
N PRO A 41 -3.02 -13.23 1.00
CA PRO A 41 -3.08 -14.70 1.02
C PRO A 41 -4.20 -15.26 1.88
N GLY A 42 -4.46 -14.66 3.05
CA GLY A 42 -5.53 -15.11 3.96
C GLY A 42 -6.95 -14.94 3.40
N LEU A 43 -7.12 -14.17 2.32
CA LEU A 43 -8.42 -13.90 1.69
C LEU A 43 -8.49 -14.40 0.24
N GLY A 44 -7.39 -14.91 -0.33
CA GLY A 44 -7.32 -15.29 -1.73
C GLY A 44 -7.50 -14.11 -2.71
N ILE A 45 -7.33 -12.87 -2.25
CA ILE A 45 -7.50 -11.65 -3.04
C ILE A 45 -6.14 -11.15 -3.53
N GLU A 46 -6.08 -10.69 -4.78
CA GLU A 46 -4.94 -9.97 -5.33
C GLU A 46 -5.39 -8.59 -5.83
N VAL A 47 -4.74 -7.55 -5.34
CA VAL A 47 -4.97 -6.17 -5.76
C VAL A 47 -3.85 -5.79 -6.71
N ARG A 48 -4.20 -5.53 -7.97
CA ARG A 48 -3.25 -5.23 -9.04
C ARG A 48 -3.22 -3.74 -9.36
N ASP A 49 -2.11 -3.30 -9.95
CA ASP A 49 -1.91 -1.94 -10.45
C ASP A 49 -2.11 -0.84 -9.39
N ILE A 50 -1.65 -1.10 -8.17
CA ILE A 50 -1.58 -0.10 -7.09
C ILE A 50 -0.55 0.94 -7.50
N SER A 51 -0.97 2.20 -7.61
CA SER A 51 -0.10 3.29 -8.03
C SER A 51 0.71 3.80 -6.85
N ILE A 52 2.03 3.90 -7.01
CA ILE A 52 2.94 4.52 -6.04
C ILE A 52 3.41 5.84 -6.63
N SER A 53 3.19 6.93 -5.90
CA SER A 53 3.48 8.29 -6.36
C SER A 53 4.29 9.07 -5.32
N MET A 54 5.10 10.01 -5.78
CA MET A 54 5.87 10.93 -4.95
C MET A 54 5.28 12.33 -5.01
N ALA A 55 4.95 12.91 -3.87
CA ALA A 55 4.52 14.30 -3.77
C ALA A 55 5.13 14.94 -2.51
N GLY A 56 5.74 16.13 -2.63
CA GLY A 56 6.35 16.83 -1.49
C GLY A 56 7.40 16.01 -0.73
N GLY A 57 8.15 15.16 -1.43
CA GLY A 57 9.17 14.27 -0.84
C GLY A 57 8.63 13.05 -0.09
N ARG A 58 7.33 12.77 -0.17
CA ARG A 58 6.69 11.60 0.45
C ARG A 58 6.12 10.65 -0.59
N ALA A 59 6.21 9.35 -0.31
CA ALA A 59 5.60 8.31 -1.12
C ALA A 59 4.16 8.04 -0.67
N TYR A 60 3.27 7.87 -1.64
CA TYR A 60 1.85 7.57 -1.45
C TYR A 60 1.46 6.39 -2.30
N ALA A 61 0.59 5.53 -1.79
CA ALA A 61 0.00 4.43 -2.55
C ALA A 61 -1.51 4.61 -2.70
N ASP A 62 -1.97 4.46 -3.93
CA ASP A 62 -3.38 4.56 -4.31
C ASP A 62 -3.86 3.24 -4.91
N LEU A 63 -5.01 2.75 -4.42
CA LEU A 63 -5.71 1.64 -5.05
C LEU A 63 -6.05 1.97 -6.51
N PRO A 64 -6.13 0.96 -7.40
CA PRO A 64 -6.49 1.16 -8.79
C PRO A 64 -7.83 1.89 -8.89
N LYS A 65 -7.87 2.95 -9.69
CA LYS A 65 -9.06 3.80 -9.91
C LYS A 65 -9.44 3.78 -11.38
N LYS A 66 -10.72 3.58 -11.68
CA LYS A 66 -11.29 3.74 -13.03
C LYS A 66 -12.01 5.07 -13.13
N ARG A 67 -11.89 5.72 -14.30
CA ARG A 67 -12.68 6.91 -14.60
C ARG A 67 -14.11 6.49 -14.94
N GLY A 68 -15.07 6.99 -14.19
CA GLY A 68 -16.49 6.82 -14.48
C GLY A 68 -16.95 7.66 -15.66
N PRO A 69 -18.16 7.42 -16.18
CA PRO A 69 -18.77 8.23 -17.25
C PRO A 69 -19.00 9.68 -16.81
N ASP A 70 -19.09 9.93 -15.50
CA ASP A 70 -19.16 11.25 -14.87
C ASP A 70 -17.79 11.98 -14.80
N GLY A 71 -16.74 11.38 -15.34
CA GLY A 71 -15.37 11.90 -15.29
C GLY A 71 -14.68 11.76 -13.92
N ARG A 72 -15.38 11.27 -12.89
CA ARG A 72 -14.84 11.07 -11.54
C ARG A 72 -14.05 9.76 -11.49
N ARG A 73 -12.95 9.76 -10.72
CA ARG A 73 -12.17 8.55 -10.47
C ARG A 73 -12.77 7.81 -9.28
N ARG A 74 -13.10 6.54 -9.46
CA ARG A 74 -13.61 5.66 -8.40
C ARG A 74 -12.69 4.46 -8.26
N ALA A 75 -12.49 3.98 -7.05
CA ALA A 75 -11.73 2.76 -6.83
C ALA A 75 -12.39 1.60 -7.60
N VAL A 76 -11.57 0.80 -8.27
CA VAL A 76 -12.04 -0.39 -9.01
C VAL A 76 -12.56 -1.45 -8.04
N LEU A 77 -12.02 -1.47 -6.82
CA LEU A 77 -12.47 -2.35 -5.76
C LEU A 77 -12.67 -1.58 -4.45
N THR A 78 -13.57 -2.09 -3.63
CA THR A 78 -13.81 -1.59 -2.26
C THR A 78 -13.28 -2.63 -1.29
N LEU A 79 -12.27 -2.26 -0.50
CA LEU A 79 -11.80 -3.06 0.63
C LEU A 79 -12.24 -2.40 1.93
N PRO A 80 -12.42 -3.18 3.01
CA PRO A 80 -12.40 -2.65 4.37
C PRO A 80 -11.20 -1.71 4.60
N PRO A 81 -11.34 -0.67 5.44
CA PRO A 81 -10.27 0.29 5.70
C PRO A 81 -8.95 -0.36 6.13
N ASP A 82 -9.01 -1.37 7.01
CA ASP A 82 -7.81 -2.06 7.51
C ASP A 82 -7.07 -2.81 6.40
N LEU A 83 -7.81 -3.43 5.48
CA LEU A 83 -7.24 -4.12 4.32
C LEU A 83 -6.69 -3.13 3.30
N THR A 84 -7.37 -2.00 3.12
CA THR A 84 -6.89 -0.90 2.26
C THR A 84 -5.53 -0.41 2.74
N GLU A 85 -5.40 -0.15 4.04
CA GLU A 85 -4.15 0.32 4.63
C GLU A 85 -3.06 -0.77 4.58
N ALA A 86 -3.41 -2.03 4.87
CA ALA A 86 -2.47 -3.15 4.75
C ALA A 86 -1.90 -3.29 3.31
N VAL A 87 -2.76 -3.19 2.30
CA VAL A 87 -2.37 -3.26 0.88
C VAL A 87 -1.46 -2.09 0.49
N LYS A 88 -1.85 -0.86 0.83
CA LYS A 88 -1.03 0.33 0.56
C LYS A 88 0.34 0.24 1.24
N LEU A 89 0.37 -0.16 2.51
CA LEU A 89 1.59 -0.29 3.29
C LEU A 89 2.52 -1.36 2.71
N ALA A 90 1.97 -2.49 2.28
CA ALA A 90 2.74 -3.54 1.60
C ALA A 90 3.36 -3.04 0.29
N ALA A 91 2.60 -2.30 -0.53
CA ALA A 91 3.10 -1.69 -1.76
C ALA A 91 4.22 -0.66 -1.48
N LEU A 92 4.02 0.25 -0.53
CA LEU A 92 5.01 1.26 -0.14
C LEU A 92 6.30 0.63 0.40
N ARG A 93 6.19 -0.38 1.28
CA ARG A 93 7.35 -1.11 1.82
C ARG A 93 8.09 -1.85 0.71
N CYS A 94 7.35 -2.44 -0.23
CA CYS A 94 7.94 -3.13 -1.38
C CYS A 94 8.76 -2.18 -2.25
N TRP A 95 8.19 -1.01 -2.55
CA TRP A 95 8.88 0.02 -3.31
C TRP A 95 10.08 0.58 -2.55
N ALA A 96 9.94 0.91 -1.26
CA ALA A 96 11.06 1.40 -0.45
C ALA A 96 12.25 0.42 -0.44
N ARG A 97 11.99 -0.89 -0.33
CA ARG A 97 13.02 -1.93 -0.43
C ARG A 97 13.65 -2.06 -1.82
N SER A 98 12.89 -1.74 -2.87
CA SER A 98 13.38 -1.81 -4.25
C SER A 98 14.08 -0.52 -4.69
N GLY A 99 13.76 0.60 -4.04
CA GLY A 99 14.17 1.96 -4.40
C GLY A 99 15.30 2.56 -3.56
N GLU A 100 15.88 1.84 -2.59
CA GLU A 100 17.29 2.09 -2.20
C GLU A 100 18.29 1.45 -3.19
N ALA A 101 17.85 0.53 -4.06
CA ALA A 101 18.76 -0.22 -4.93
C ALA A 101 19.13 0.51 -6.25
N GLY A 102 18.85 1.82 -6.36
CA GLY A 102 19.05 2.59 -7.59
C GLY A 102 19.40 4.07 -7.40
N ARG A 103 19.88 4.48 -6.21
CA ARG A 103 20.49 5.80 -5.99
C ARG A 103 21.98 5.66 -5.75
#